data_AF-A0A1Y1WDF3-F1
#
_entry.id   AF-A0A1Y1WDF3-F1
#
_cell.length_a   1.000
_cell.length_b   1.000
_cell.length_c   1.000
_cell.angle_alpha   90.00
_cell.angle_beta   90.00
_cell.angle_gamma   90.00
#
_symmetry.space_group_name_H-M   'P 1'
#
loop_
_entity.id
_entity.type
_entity.pdbx_description
1 polymer ?
#
loop_
_entity_poly.entity_id
_entity_poly.type
_entity_poly.pdbx_seq_one_letter_code
_entity_poly.pdbx_strand_id
1 'polypeptide(L)'
;MEGVLPIVLLWKFNAAKMGEITFSEWDAGLRGMQANTLAQLKSAVEHAQAGFATDTASYRAFYRKVFEYLKTDGQKSVQKENALIGLHLIAAHIPVVAKFVGFLGDEACKTKVINKDQWSSLLELSRGLRPDMSNYEDDGAWPCAL
;
A
#
# COMPACT_ATOMS: atom_id res chain seq x y z
N MET A 1 15.92 7.93 4.05
CA MET A 1 14.89 7.31 3.17
C MET A 1 13.59 8.03 3.46
N GLU A 2 12.94 8.57 2.45
CA GLU A 2 11.71 9.37 2.60
C GLU A 2 10.58 8.72 1.80
N GLY A 3 9.33 9.08 2.12
CA GLY A 3 8.14 8.61 1.41
C GLY A 3 7.91 7.11 1.56
N VAL A 4 7.69 6.41 0.44
CA VAL A 4 7.31 4.99 0.41
C VAL A 4 8.47 4.02 0.68
N LEU A 5 9.73 4.46 0.51
CA LEU A 5 10.91 3.60 0.55
C LEU A 5 11.08 2.83 1.88
N PRO A 6 10.88 3.41 3.08
CA PRO A 6 10.92 2.65 4.32
C PRO A 6 9.92 1.49 4.36
N ILE A 7 8.74 1.66 3.77
CA ILE A 7 7.71 0.60 3.72
C ILE A 7 8.12 -0.49 2.72
N VAL A 8 8.73 -0.11 1.60
CA VAL A 8 9.30 -1.06 0.62
C VAL A 8 10.41 -1.88 1.26
N LEU A 9 11.29 -1.26 2.06
CA LEU A 9 12.33 -1.95 2.82
C LEU A 9 11.71 -2.99 3.77
N LEU A 10 10.74 -2.58 4.59
CA LEU A 10 10.05 -3.49 5.51
C LEU A 10 9.39 -4.65 4.76
N TRP A 11 8.77 -4.39 3.61
CA TRP A 11 8.19 -5.45 2.78
C TRP A 11 9.25 -6.41 2.23
N LYS A 12 10.37 -5.91 1.71
CA LYS A 12 11.47 -6.76 1.21
C LYS A 12 12.13 -7.59 2.29
N PHE A 13 12.16 -7.07 3.52
CA PHE A 13 12.70 -7.79 4.68
C PHE A 13 11.68 -8.74 5.29
N ASN A 14 10.46 -8.80 4.73
CA ASN A 14 9.33 -9.56 5.25
C ASN A 14 9.06 -9.25 6.73
N ALA A 15 9.19 -7.98 7.12
CA ALA A 15 8.99 -7.54 8.49
C ALA A 15 7.58 -7.92 8.99
N ALA A 16 7.51 -8.35 10.25
CA ALA A 16 6.25 -8.69 10.89
C ALA A 16 5.40 -7.44 11.16
N LYS A 17 6.02 -6.37 11.63
CA LYS A 17 5.36 -5.13 12.07
C LYS A 17 5.99 -3.88 11.48
N MET A 18 5.20 -2.81 11.44
CA MET A 18 5.67 -1.49 11.04
C MET A 18 6.51 -0.86 12.16
N GLY A 19 7.64 -0.25 11.81
CA GLY A 19 8.48 0.52 12.76
C GLY A 19 9.52 -0.28 13.53
N GLU A 20 9.53 -1.61 13.40
CA GLU A 20 10.55 -2.49 13.98
C GLU A 20 11.08 -3.48 12.93
N ILE A 21 12.36 -3.83 13.06
CA ILE A 21 12.99 -4.90 12.28
C ILE A 21 13.83 -5.72 13.26
N THR A 22 13.52 -6.99 13.40
CA THR A 22 14.31 -7.93 14.19
C THR A 22 15.64 -8.22 13.51
N PHE A 23 16.64 -8.67 14.27
CA PHE A 23 17.93 -9.04 13.68
C PHE A 23 17.80 -10.14 12.61
N SER A 24 16.89 -11.11 12.83
CA SER A 24 16.65 -12.19 11.86
C SER A 24 16.05 -11.68 10.55
N GLU A 25 15.10 -10.74 10.60
CA GLU A 25 14.53 -10.10 9.40
C GLU A 25 15.58 -9.24 8.70
N TRP A 26 16.43 -8.55 9.47
CA TRP A 26 17.52 -7.74 8.93
C TRP A 26 18.57 -8.58 8.19
N ASP A 27 19.09 -9.64 8.81
CA ASP A 27 20.08 -10.53 8.18
C ASP A 27 19.50 -11.24 6.95
N ALA A 28 18.28 -11.79 7.06
CA ALA A 28 17.61 -12.43 5.92
C ALA A 28 17.33 -11.45 4.78
N GLY A 29 16.86 -10.24 5.10
CA GLY A 29 16.56 -9.19 4.14
C GLY A 29 17.81 -8.71 3.38
N LEU A 30 18.91 -8.46 4.08
CA LEU A 30 20.18 -8.08 3.45
C LEU A 30 20.72 -9.17 2.53
N ARG A 31 20.67 -10.44 2.96
CA ARG A 31 21.08 -11.58 2.12
C ARG A 31 20.19 -11.71 0.88
N GLY A 32 18.88 -11.60 1.05
CA GLY A 32 17.92 -11.68 -0.06
C GLY A 32 18.08 -10.55 -1.08
N MET A 33 18.51 -9.37 -0.63
CA MET A 33 18.77 -8.22 -1.50
C MET A 33 20.23 -8.11 -1.97
N GLN A 34 21.11 -9.00 -1.51
CA GLN A 34 22.55 -8.99 -1.79
C GLN A 34 23.22 -7.63 -1.47
N ALA A 35 22.73 -6.95 -0.42
CA ALA A 35 23.19 -5.63 -0.03
C ALA A 35 24.16 -5.73 1.15
N ASN A 36 25.44 -5.42 0.93
CA ASN A 36 26.49 -5.48 1.95
C ASN A 36 26.87 -4.10 2.50
N THR A 37 26.29 -3.03 1.95
CA THR A 37 26.52 -1.64 2.34
C THR A 37 25.21 -0.88 2.37
N LEU A 38 25.15 0.23 3.11
CA LEU A 38 23.97 1.08 3.15
C LEU A 38 23.61 1.66 1.77
N ALA A 39 24.61 1.97 0.95
CA ALA A 39 24.41 2.47 -0.41
C ALA A 39 23.76 1.41 -1.32
N GLN A 40 24.24 0.15 -1.25
CA GLN A 40 23.63 -0.97 -1.97
C GLN A 40 22.21 -1.24 -1.50
N LEU A 41 21.97 -1.18 -0.18
CA LEU A 41 20.62 -1.35 0.37
C LEU A 41 19.66 -0.30 -0.16
N LYS A 42 20.05 0.99 -0.09
CA LYS A 42 19.22 2.08 -0.61
C LYS A 42 18.92 1.89 -2.10
N SER A 43 19.94 1.60 -2.91
CA SER A 43 19.78 1.36 -4.35
C SER A 43 18.85 0.17 -4.65
N ALA A 44 18.98 -0.92 -3.89
CA ALA A 44 18.13 -2.11 -4.07
C ALA A 44 16.67 -1.86 -3.66
N VAL A 45 16.42 -1.04 -2.62
CA VAL A 45 15.05 -0.61 -2.24
C VAL A 45 14.44 0.30 -3.31
N GLU A 46 15.19 1.27 -3.82
CA GLU A 46 14.76 2.15 -4.91
C GLU A 46 14.45 1.35 -6.19
N HIS A 47 15.31 0.39 -6.54
CA HIS A 47 15.08 -0.52 -7.66
C HIS A 47 13.82 -1.36 -7.48
N ALA A 48 13.59 -1.88 -6.27
CA ALA A 48 12.36 -2.61 -5.94
C ALA A 48 11.10 -1.75 -6.09
N GLN A 49 11.15 -0.49 -5.68
CA GLN A 49 10.04 0.45 -5.83
C GLN A 49 9.77 0.78 -7.30
N ALA A 50 10.82 1.02 -8.09
CA ALA A 50 10.69 1.27 -9.53
C ALA A 50 10.09 0.06 -10.28
N GLY A 51 10.42 -1.17 -9.85
CA GLY A 51 9.89 -2.40 -10.43
C GLY A 51 8.37 -2.57 -10.30
N PHE A 52 7.69 -1.81 -9.42
CA PHE A 52 6.23 -1.86 -9.30
C PHE A 52 5.49 -1.40 -10.57
N ALA A 53 6.13 -0.62 -11.44
CA ALA A 53 5.55 -0.19 -12.71
C ALA A 53 5.37 -1.35 -13.71
N THR A 54 6.21 -2.39 -13.62
CA THR A 54 6.20 -3.54 -14.55
C THR A 54 5.68 -4.80 -13.89
N ASP A 55 6.04 -5.06 -12.64
CA ASP A 55 5.58 -6.22 -11.88
C ASP A 55 4.34 -5.90 -11.03
N THR A 56 3.19 -6.01 -11.69
CA THR A 56 1.89 -5.75 -11.04
C THR A 56 1.54 -6.78 -9.95
N ALA A 57 2.15 -7.97 -9.97
CA ALA A 57 1.93 -8.98 -8.94
C ALA A 57 2.68 -8.62 -7.65
N SER A 58 3.94 -8.18 -7.79
CA SER A 58 4.73 -7.63 -6.67
C SER A 58 4.07 -6.39 -6.08
N TYR A 59 3.63 -5.44 -6.90
CA TYR A 59 2.93 -4.24 -6.39
C TYR A 59 1.64 -4.61 -5.63
N ARG A 60 0.85 -5.56 -6.15
CA ARG A 60 -0.35 -6.06 -5.45
C ARG A 60 0.00 -6.71 -4.11
N ALA A 61 1.05 -7.52 -4.05
CA ALA A 61 1.50 -8.14 -2.80
C ALA A 61 2.00 -7.10 -1.79
N PHE A 62 2.77 -6.11 -2.24
CA PHE A 62 3.20 -4.95 -1.45
C PHE A 62 2.00 -4.17 -0.91
N TYR A 63 1.06 -3.77 -1.77
CA TYR A 63 -0.14 -3.03 -1.41
C TYR A 63 -0.98 -3.75 -0.35
N ARG A 64 -1.10 -5.09 -0.45
CA ARG A 64 -1.75 -5.91 0.58
C ARG A 64 -0.98 -5.92 1.89
N LYS A 65 0.36 -6.03 1.86
CA LYS A 65 1.17 -5.99 3.08
C LYS A 65 1.07 -4.64 3.79
N VAL A 66 0.96 -3.53 3.06
CA VAL A 66 0.79 -2.19 3.63
C VAL A 66 -0.47 -2.12 4.50
N PHE A 67 -1.59 -2.73 4.09
CA PHE A 67 -2.78 -2.84 4.94
C PHE A 67 -2.48 -3.53 6.28
N GLU A 68 -1.71 -4.62 6.23
CA GLU A 68 -1.33 -5.37 7.42
C GLU A 68 -0.36 -4.58 8.32
N TYR A 69 0.35 -3.58 7.79
CA TYR A 69 1.20 -2.66 8.58
C TYR A 69 0.42 -1.50 9.20
N LEU A 70 -0.70 -1.10 8.61
CA LEU A 70 -1.51 0.04 9.07
C LEU A 70 -2.58 -0.34 10.09
N LYS A 71 -2.92 -1.63 10.19
CA LYS A 71 -3.86 -2.13 11.18
C LYS A 71 -3.22 -2.13 12.58
N THR A 72 -4.02 -1.89 13.59
CA THR A 72 -3.63 -2.11 14.98
C THR A 72 -3.71 -3.61 15.31
N ASP A 73 -2.81 -4.10 16.16
CA ASP A 73 -2.81 -5.49 16.60
C ASP A 73 -4.20 -5.92 17.11
N GLY A 74 -4.68 -7.07 16.59
CA GLY A 74 -6.01 -7.62 16.89
C GLY A 74 -7.17 -7.04 16.08
N GLN A 75 -6.95 -5.98 15.29
CA GLN A 75 -8.00 -5.39 14.44
C GLN A 75 -8.04 -6.02 13.05
N LYS A 76 -9.24 -6.11 12.48
CA LYS A 76 -9.48 -6.58 11.09
C LYS A 76 -9.58 -5.45 10.06
N SER A 77 -9.52 -4.21 10.53
CA SER A 77 -9.68 -2.99 9.72
C SER A 77 -8.64 -1.96 10.10
N VAL A 78 -8.35 -1.05 9.17
CA VAL A 78 -7.46 0.10 9.34
C VAL A 78 -8.30 1.33 9.66
N GLN A 79 -7.88 2.15 10.63
CA GLN A 79 -8.57 3.42 10.91
C GLN A 79 -8.48 4.38 9.73
N LYS A 80 -9.50 5.21 9.54
CA LYS A 80 -9.61 6.22 8.47
C LYS A 80 -8.31 7.00 8.26
N GLU A 81 -7.74 7.49 9.36
CA GLU A 81 -6.54 8.32 9.38
C GLU A 81 -5.32 7.56 8.87
N ASN A 82 -5.12 6.32 9.33
CA ASN A 82 -4.03 5.46 8.86
C ASN A 82 -4.21 5.06 7.39
N ALA A 83 -5.45 4.82 6.96
CA ALA A 83 -5.75 4.49 5.58
C ALA A 83 -5.44 5.67 4.64
N LEU A 84 -5.80 6.89 5.03
CA LEU A 84 -5.46 8.11 4.29
C LEU A 84 -3.95 8.25 4.08
N ILE A 85 -3.16 8.12 5.15
CA ILE A 85 -1.70 8.19 5.09
C ILE A 85 -1.14 7.08 4.18
N GLY A 86 -1.59 5.85 4.38
CA GLY A 86 -1.16 4.69 3.61
C GLY A 86 -1.41 4.83 2.12
N LEU A 87 -2.64 5.18 1.74
CA LEU A 87 -3.04 5.37 0.34
C LEU A 87 -2.29 6.55 -0.30
N HIS A 88 -2.09 7.64 0.44
CA HIS A 88 -1.33 8.77 -0.05
C HIS A 88 0.11 8.37 -0.42
N LEU A 89 0.75 7.57 0.42
CA LEU A 89 2.13 7.13 0.22
C LEU A 89 2.29 6.13 -0.94
N ILE A 90 1.37 5.18 -1.08
CA ILE A 90 1.59 4.04 -1.99
C ILE A 90 0.86 4.16 -3.33
N ALA A 91 -0.18 5.00 -3.41
CA ALA A 91 -1.13 4.97 -4.52
C ALA A 91 -1.74 6.33 -4.92
N ALA A 92 -1.30 7.46 -4.34
CA ALA A 92 -1.83 8.79 -4.72
C ALA A 92 -1.64 9.14 -6.20
N HIS A 93 -0.65 8.55 -6.87
CA HIS A 93 -0.42 8.74 -8.31
C HIS A 93 -1.51 8.08 -9.18
N ILE A 94 -2.34 7.21 -8.61
CA ILE A 94 -3.44 6.53 -9.30
C ILE A 94 -4.69 7.43 -9.20
N PRO A 95 -5.26 7.93 -10.32
CA PRO A 95 -6.33 8.93 -10.28
C PRO A 95 -7.56 8.52 -9.46
N VAL A 96 -7.99 7.27 -9.59
CA VAL A 96 -9.13 6.71 -8.85
C VAL A 96 -8.86 6.71 -7.34
N VAL A 97 -7.65 6.34 -6.94
CA VAL A 97 -7.26 6.33 -5.53
C VAL A 97 -7.15 7.74 -4.98
N ALA A 98 -6.63 8.70 -5.76
CA ALA A 98 -6.57 10.10 -5.35
C ALA A 98 -7.97 10.67 -5.06
N LYS A 99 -8.97 10.38 -5.91
CA LYS A 99 -10.36 10.78 -5.64
C LYS A 99 -10.92 10.10 -4.40
N PHE A 100 -10.64 8.82 -4.20
CA PHE A 100 -11.07 8.09 -3.01
C PHE A 100 -10.44 8.64 -1.72
N VAL A 101 -9.15 9.02 -1.76
CA VAL A 101 -8.46 9.70 -0.65
C VAL A 101 -9.12 11.05 -0.35
N GLY A 102 -9.51 11.81 -1.38
CA GLY A 102 -10.27 13.05 -1.22
C GLY A 102 -11.63 12.83 -0.56
N PHE A 103 -12.41 11.86 -1.05
CA PHE A 103 -13.69 11.47 -0.45
C PHE A 103 -13.53 11.04 1.02
N LEU A 104 -12.56 10.16 1.29
CA LEU A 104 -12.30 9.69 2.64
C LEU A 104 -11.85 10.86 3.52
N GLY A 105 -11.09 11.83 3.02
CA GLY A 105 -10.66 13.01 3.77
C GLY A 105 -11.77 14.01 4.12
N ASP A 106 -12.93 13.94 3.47
CA ASP A 106 -14.05 14.87 3.68
C ASP A 106 -14.68 14.68 5.08
N GLU A 107 -15.05 15.80 5.73
CA GLU A 107 -15.70 15.80 7.04
C GLU A 107 -17.10 15.17 6.99
N ALA A 108 -17.78 15.25 5.84
CA ALA A 108 -19.07 14.61 5.61
C ALA A 108 -18.94 13.08 5.49
N CYS A 109 -17.74 12.55 5.18
CA CYS A 109 -17.52 11.12 5.08
C CYS A 109 -17.55 10.45 6.46
N LYS A 110 -18.61 9.66 6.70
CA LYS A 110 -18.87 8.96 7.96
C LYS A 110 -18.04 7.68 8.16
N THR A 111 -17.33 7.23 7.14
CA THR A 111 -16.51 6.02 7.21
C THR A 111 -15.35 6.21 8.17
N LYS A 112 -15.30 5.37 9.21
CA LYS A 112 -14.28 5.43 10.28
C LYS A 112 -13.16 4.42 10.11
N VAL A 113 -13.40 3.35 9.36
CA VAL A 113 -12.46 2.25 9.16
C VAL A 113 -12.58 1.71 7.75
N ILE A 114 -11.46 1.18 7.23
CA ILE A 114 -11.38 0.49 5.96
C ILE A 114 -11.02 -0.96 6.24
N ASN A 115 -11.87 -1.90 5.79
CA ASN A 115 -11.60 -3.33 5.92
C ASN A 115 -10.71 -3.83 4.76
N LYS A 116 -10.27 -5.09 4.86
CA LYS A 116 -9.36 -5.71 3.89
C LYS A 116 -9.94 -5.80 2.47
N ASP A 117 -11.24 -6.05 2.36
CA ASP A 117 -11.92 -6.21 1.08
C ASP A 117 -12.08 -4.86 0.39
N GLN A 118 -12.48 -3.81 1.11
CA GLN A 118 -12.52 -2.43 0.62
C GLN A 118 -11.14 -1.96 0.15
N TRP A 119 -10.09 -2.20 0.95
CA TRP A 119 -8.72 -1.87 0.59
C TRP A 119 -8.30 -2.59 -0.70
N SER A 120 -8.48 -3.92 -0.77
CA SER A 120 -8.08 -4.70 -1.94
C SER A 120 -8.89 -4.35 -3.19
N SER A 121 -10.19 -4.07 -3.04
CA SER A 121 -11.08 -3.70 -4.14
C SER A 121 -10.67 -2.37 -4.76
N LEU A 122 -10.20 -1.40 -3.97
CA LEU A 122 -9.71 -0.11 -4.47
C LEU A 122 -8.58 -0.27 -5.49
N LEU A 123 -7.63 -1.17 -5.21
CA LEU A 123 -6.56 -1.46 -6.15
C LEU A 123 -7.10 -2.11 -7.43
N GLU A 124 -7.99 -3.11 -7.33
CA GLU A 124 -8.54 -3.78 -8.52
C GLU A 124 -9.41 -2.84 -9.36
N LEU A 125 -10.24 -1.99 -8.73
CA LEU A 125 -11.01 -0.94 -9.40
C LEU A 125 -10.08 -0.02 -10.20
N SER A 126 -8.96 0.39 -9.59
CA SER A 126 -8.03 1.29 -10.26
C SER A 126 -7.36 0.70 -11.51
N ARG A 127 -7.31 -0.63 -11.63
CA ARG A 127 -6.77 -1.33 -12.80
C ARG A 127 -7.80 -1.50 -13.90
N GLY A 128 -9.07 -1.62 -13.53
CA GLY A 128 -10.19 -1.78 -14.46
C GLY A 128 -10.69 -0.45 -15.03
N LEU A 129 -10.47 0.66 -14.33
CA LEU A 129 -10.98 1.97 -14.74
C LEU A 129 -10.03 2.75 -15.65
N ARG A 130 -10.62 3.37 -16.67
CA ARG A 130 -9.97 4.45 -17.42
C ARG A 130 -9.75 5.66 -16.50
N PRO A 131 -8.73 6.51 -16.76
CA PRO A 131 -8.45 7.69 -15.93
C PRO A 131 -9.64 8.66 -15.81
N ASP A 132 -10.49 8.73 -16.83
CA ASP A 132 -11.72 9.53 -16.89
C ASP A 132 -12.94 8.82 -16.26
N MET A 133 -12.77 7.57 -15.79
CA MET A 133 -13.82 6.70 -15.23
C MET A 133 -14.99 6.44 -16.18
N SER A 134 -14.85 6.69 -17.48
CA SER A 134 -15.95 6.57 -18.45
C SER A 134 -16.39 5.13 -18.73
N ASN A 135 -15.68 4.13 -18.18
CA ASN A 135 -16.06 2.71 -18.21
C ASN A 135 -16.46 2.18 -16.82
N TYR A 136 -16.76 3.07 -15.87
CA TYR A 136 -17.37 2.66 -14.61
C TYR A 136 -18.86 2.38 -14.84
N GLU A 137 -19.28 1.14 -14.56
CA GLU A 137 -20.69 0.73 -14.53
C GLU A 137 -21.10 0.56 -13.06
N ASP A 138 -22.23 1.17 -12.67
CA ASP A 138 -22.72 1.22 -11.28
C ASP A 138 -23.25 -0.14 -10.77
N ASP A 139 -23.23 -1.16 -11.62
CA ASP A 139 -23.52 -2.56 -11.28
C ASP A 139 -22.26 -3.39 -10.96
N GLY A 140 -21.08 -2.77 -11.07
CA GLY A 140 -19.79 -3.40 -10.78
C GLY A 140 -19.61 -3.70 -9.29
N ALA A 141 -18.78 -4.71 -9.00
CA ALA A 141 -18.47 -5.27 -7.68
C ALA A 141 -17.76 -4.30 -6.68
N TRP A 142 -18.00 -2.99 -6.78
CA TRP A 142 -17.57 -2.04 -5.77
C TRP A 142 -18.41 -2.24 -4.50
N PRO A 143 -17.80 -2.30 -3.30
CA PRO A 143 -18.58 -2.41 -2.08
C PRO A 143 -19.46 -1.17 -1.94
N CYS A 144 -20.78 -1.32 -2.07
CA CYS A 144 -21.79 -0.28 -1.89
C CYS A 144 -21.84 0.33 -0.46
N ALA A 145 -20.83 0.08 0.37
CA ALA A 145 -20.78 0.36 1.80
C ALA A 145 -19.55 1.21 2.17
N LEU A 146 -19.39 2.36 1.52
CA LEU A 146 -18.36 3.37 1.82
C LEU A 146 -19.00 4.73 2.15
#